data_AF-A0A098AYW8-F1
#
_entry.id   AF-A0A098AYW8-F1
#
_cell.length_a   1.000
_cell.length_b   1.000
_cell.length_c   1.000
_cell.angle_alpha   90.00
_cell.angle_beta   90.00
_cell.angle_gamma   90.00
#
_symmetry.space_group_name_H-M   'P 1'
#
loop_
_entity.id
_entity.type
_entity.pdbx_description
1 polymer ?
#
loop_
_entity_poly.entity_id
_entity_poly.type
_entity_poly.pdbx_seq_one_letter_code
_entity_poly.pdbx_strand_id
1 'polypeptide(L)' 'MRFKAETIEQFKILKYIEEILDTNYITIKLVDRYTVQVTDMDEKSIRYIYKNGEIAELPPRDPGEL' A
#
# COMPACT_ATOMS: atom_id res chain seq x y z
N MET A 1 -8.87 6.19 10.59
CA MET A 1 -7.43 6.08 10.93
C MET A 1 -6.71 7.30 10.35
N ARG A 2 -5.62 7.82 10.94
CA ARG A 2 -4.78 8.83 10.25
C ARG A 2 -3.48 8.15 9.83
N PHE A 3 -3.36 7.78 8.56
CA PHE A 3 -2.09 7.24 8.07
C PHE A 3 -1.04 8.34 8.00
N LYS A 4 0.17 8.02 8.49
CA LYS A 4 1.33 8.89 8.32
C LYS A 4 2.06 8.47 7.05
N ALA A 5 2.14 9.37 6.08
CA ALA A 5 3.00 9.21 4.91
C ALA A 5 4.37 9.84 5.18
N GLU A 6 5.42 9.29 4.56
CA GLU A 6 6.76 9.91 4.54
C GLU A 6 7.01 10.67 3.24
N THR A 7 6.30 10.32 2.17
CA THR A 7 6.46 10.92 0.84
C THR A 7 5.11 11.32 0.24
N ILE A 8 5.14 12.22 -0.75
CA ILE A 8 3.93 12.62 -1.48
C ILE A 8 3.33 11.42 -2.21
N GLU A 9 4.18 10.55 -2.74
CA GLU A 9 3.77 9.36 -3.47
C GLU A 9 3.06 8.37 -2.54
N GLN A 10 3.58 8.11 -1.34
CA GLN A 10 2.88 7.33 -0.32
C GLN A 10 1.57 7.98 0.11
N PHE A 11 1.54 9.31 0.29
CA PHE A 11 0.31 10.01 0.65
C PHE A 11 -0.81 9.79 -0.39
N LYS A 12 -0.48 9.86 -1.68
CA LYS A 12 -1.42 9.60 -2.77
C LYS A 12 -1.95 8.17 -2.72
N ILE A 13 -1.08 7.19 -2.49
CA ILE A 13 -1.48 5.78 -2.35
C ILE A 13 -2.40 5.59 -1.14
N LEU A 14 -2.05 6.17 0.02
CA LEU A 14 -2.86 6.05 1.23
C LEU A 14 -4.24 6.69 1.07
N LYS A 15 -4.33 7.82 0.36
CA LYS A 15 -5.60 8.46 0.02
C LYS A 15 -6.46 7.58 -0.86
N TYR A 16 -5.86 6.99 -1.89
CA TYR A 16 -6.54 6.02 -2.74
C TYR A 16 -7.07 4.83 -1.93
N ILE A 17 -6.24 4.23 -1.07
CA ILE A 17 -6.65 3.11 -0.21
C ILE A 17 -7.81 3.49 0.72
N GLU A 18 -7.78 4.68 1.33
CA GLU A 18 -8.87 5.19 2.18
C GLU A 18 -10.21 5.29 1.44
N GLU A 19 -10.20 5.52 0.13
CA GLU A 19 -11.42 5.62 -0.69
C GLU A 19 -11.99 4.26 -1.09
N ILE A 20 -11.14 3.24 -1.25
CA ILE A 20 -11.54 1.95 -1.82
C ILE A 20 -11.64 0.80 -0.80
N LEU A 21 -11.02 0.92 0.39
CA LEU A 21 -10.97 -0.15 1.39
C LEU A 21 -11.47 0.31 2.77
N ASP A 22 -12.09 -0.61 3.52
CA ASP A 22 -12.37 -0.39 4.93
C ASP A 22 -11.09 -0.50 5.76
N THR A 23 -10.61 0.66 6.19
CA THR A 23 -9.35 0.79 6.95
C THR A 23 -9.35 0.10 8.32
N ASN A 24 -10.50 -0.34 8.84
CA ASN A 24 -10.58 -1.02 10.13
C ASN A 24 -10.10 -2.48 10.09
N TYR A 25 -10.05 -3.09 8.90
CA TYR A 25 -9.75 -4.51 8.70
C TYR A 25 -8.45 -4.74 7.94
N ILE A 26 -7.60 -3.73 7.86
CA ILE A 26 -6.33 -3.80 7.15
C ILE A 26 -5.19 -3.23 7.99
N THR A 27 -4.01 -3.79 7.78
CA THR A 27 -2.74 -3.26 8.25
C THR A 27 -1.99 -2.66 7.07
N ILE A 28 -1.45 -1.46 7.26
CA ILE A 28 -0.68 -0.74 6.25
C ILE A 28 0.79 -0.67 6.65
N LYS A 29 1.67 -0.98 5.71
CA LYS A 29 3.13 -0.89 5.84
C LYS A 29 3.72 -0.07 4.69
N LEU A 30 4.48 0.96 5.00
CA LEU A 30 5.28 1.70 4.02
C LEU A 30 6.49 0.85 3.65
N VAL A 31 6.65 0.47 2.38
CA VAL A 31 7.72 -0.42 1.92
C VAL A 31 8.92 0.38 1.45
N ASP A 32 8.69 1.37 0.59
CA ASP A 32 9.69 2.29 0.08
C ASP A 32 9.00 3.63 -0.31
N ARG A 33 9.75 4.56 -0.91
CA ARG A 33 9.26 5.89 -1.31
C ARG A 33 8.01 5.86 -2.19
N TYR A 34 7.82 4.82 -2.99
CA TYR A 34 6.77 4.70 -4.00
C TYR A 34 5.80 3.56 -3.71
N THR A 35 6.04 2.74 -2.67
CA THR A 35 5.30 1.49 -2.45
C THR A 35 4.70 1.41 -1.05
N VAL A 36 3.43 1.04 -0.97
CA VAL A 36 2.70 0.72 0.26
C VAL A 36 2.18 -0.71 0.17
N GLN A 37 2.37 -1.49 1.23
CA GLN A 37 1.78 -2.82 1.36
C GLN A 37 0.55 -2.75 2.27
N VAL A 38 -0.53 -3.40 1.84
CA VAL A 38 -1.76 -3.61 2.60
C VAL A 38 -1.86 -5.10 2.89
N THR A 39 -2.12 -5.44 4.15
CA THR A 39 -2.38 -6.81 4.59
C THR A 39 -3.76 -6.85 5.27
N ASP A 40 -4.61 -7.80 4.89
CA ASP A 40 -5.92 -8.00 5.51
C ASP A 40 -5.84 -8.86 6.79
N MET A 41 -6.99 -9.14 7.39
CA MET A 41 -7.11 -9.98 8.59
C MET A 41 -6.81 -11.47 8.34
N ASP A 42 -6.85 -11.92 7.08
CA ASP A 42 -6.53 -13.29 6.65
C ASP A 42 -5.03 -13.44 6.30
N GLU A 43 -4.21 -12.45 6.67
CA GLU A 43 -2.78 -12.35 6.35
C GLU A 43 -2.46 -12.30 4.83
N LYS A 44 -3.46 -12.08 3.98
CA LYS A 44 -3.25 -11.86 2.55
C LYS A 44 -2.80 -10.43 2.34
N SER A 45 -1.85 -10.25 1.42
CA SER A 45 -1.30 -8.92 1.16
C SER A 45 -1.23 -8.57 -0.31
N ILE A 46 -1.32 -7.27 -0.57
CA ILE A 46 -1.17 -6.64 -1.87
C ILE A 46 -0.28 -5.41 -1.72
N ARG A 47 0.45 -5.06 -2.76
CA ARG A 47 1.25 -3.83 -2.79
C ARG A 47 0.65 -2.85 -3.79
N TYR A 48 0.59 -1.59 -3.39
CA TYR A 48 0.27 -0.47 -4.25
C TYR A 48 1.53 0.34 -4.53
N ILE A 49 1.81 0.61 -5.80
CA ILE A 49 2.95 1.42 -6.23
C ILE A 49 2.47 2.67 -6.96
N TYR A 50 3.12 3.81 -6.73
CA TYR A 50 2.91 5.02 -7.50
C TYR A 50 4.03 5.19 -8.53
N LYS A 51 3.69 5.12 -9.82
CA LYS A 51 4.64 5.23 -10.92
C LYS A 51 4.02 5.99 -12.09
N ASN A 52 4.79 6.89 -12.70
CA ASN A 52 4.37 7.66 -13.89
C ASN A 52 3.07 8.47 -13.73
N GLY A 53 2.71 8.86 -12.50
CA GLY A 53 1.47 9.60 -12.25
C GLY A 53 0.28 8.72 -11.85
N GLU A 54 0.44 7.40 -11.86
CA GLU A 54 -0.64 6.43 -11.66
C GLU A 54 -0.35 5.51 -10.48
N ILE A 55 -1.40 4.91 -9.92
CA ILE A 55 -1.32 3.88 -8.87
C ILE A 55 -1.59 2.53 -9.53
N ALA A 56 -0.71 1.56 -9.29
CA ALA A 56 -0.86 0.19 -9.78
C ALA A 56 -0.76 -0.82 -8.63
N GLU A 57 -1.41 -1.96 -8.82
CA GLU A 57 -1.34 -3.10 -7.92
C GLU A 57 -0.18 -4.03 -8.33
N LEU A 58 0.54 -4.52 -7.34
CA LEU A 58 1.57 -5.53 -7.48
C LEU A 58 1.25 -6.71 -6.56
N PRO A 59 1.57 -7.95 -6.99
CA PRO A 59 1.48 -9.10 -6.11
C PRO A 59 2.34 -8.89 -4.86
N PRO A 60 2.01 -9.57 -3.75
CA PRO A 60 2.87 -9.60 -2.58
C PRO A 60 4.27 -10.07 -3.00
N ARG A 61 5.32 -9.54 -2.35
CA ARG A 61 6.69 -9.93 -2.69
C ARG A 61 6.89 -11.37 -2.22
N ASP A 62 7.13 -12.29 -3.15
CA ASP A 62 7.54 -13.64 -2.79
C ASP A 62 8.88 -13.56 -2.03
N PRO A 63 9.02 -14.23 -0.88
CA PRO A 63 10.26 -14.20 -0.09
C PRO A 63 11.48 -14.85 -0.80
N GLY A 64 11.38 -15.21 -2.08
CA GLY A 64 12.44 -15.79 -2.91
C GLY A 64 12.87 -14.95 -4.12
N GLU A 65 12.27 -13.79 -4.40
CA GLU A 65 12.71 -12.93 -5.51
C GLU A 65 13.87 -12.00 -5.09
N LEU A 66 15.09 -12.42 -5.46
CA LEU A 66 16.34 -11.64 -5.45
C LEU A 66 16.56 -10.95 -6.79
#